data_AF-A0A351USE8-F1
#
_entry.id   AF-A0A351USE8-F1
#
_cell.length_a   1.000
_cell.length_b   1.000
_cell.length_c   1.000
_cell.angle_alpha   90.00
_cell.angle_beta   90.00
_cell.angle_gamma   90.00
#
_symmetry.space_group_name_H-M   'P 1'
#
loop_
_entity.id
_entity.type
_entity.pdbx_description
1 polymer ?
#
loop_
_entity_poly.entity_id
_entity_poly.type
_entity_poly.pdbx_seq_one_letter_code
_entity_poly.pdbx_strand_id
1 'polypeptide(L)'
;MREEQNVAVYYGQLLVLTMAAAAAGMLAGGMDAIFGIGLKYITEFRKEHTIWLLPLLPFTGVLLIWLYQKWGGDCKKGMGLVFETHDEKRDEIPLRLLPFAMGGTWLTHLTGGSVGREGVAVQMGCTISYNIGKRIP
;
A
#
# COMPACT_ATOMS: atom_id res chain seq x y z
N MET A 1 8.44 -2.62 -44.30
CA MET A 1 8.31 -3.93 -43.62
C MET A 1 8.88 -3.93 -42.19
N ARG A 2 10.15 -3.54 -41.94
CA ARG A 2 10.68 -3.43 -40.55
C ARG A 2 10.05 -2.32 -39.69
N GLU A 3 9.76 -1.15 -40.29
CA GLU A 3 9.08 -0.06 -39.57
C GLU A 3 7.63 -0.40 -39.20
N GLU A 4 6.88 -1.02 -40.11
CA GLU A 4 5.49 -1.43 -39.83
C GLU A 4 5.41 -2.53 -38.76
N GLN A 5 6.39 -3.45 -38.71
CA GLN A 5 6.52 -4.42 -37.62
C GLN A 5 6.77 -3.74 -36.27
N ASN A 6 7.57 -2.68 -36.22
CA ASN A 6 7.82 -1.93 -34.98
C ASN A 6 6.58 -1.19 -34.49
N VAL A 7 5.78 -0.66 -35.42
CA VAL A 7 4.53 0.05 -35.09
C VAL A 7 3.47 -0.91 -34.54
N ALA A 8 3.28 -2.07 -35.16
CA ALA A 8 2.32 -3.07 -34.67
C ALA A 8 2.70 -3.61 -33.28
N VAL A 9 3.99 -3.85 -33.02
CA VAL A 9 4.49 -4.26 -31.71
C VAL A 9 4.27 -3.15 -30.66
N TYR A 10 4.55 -1.90 -31.01
CA TYR A 10 4.35 -0.75 -30.13
C TYR A 10 2.88 -0.59 -29.70
N TYR A 11 1.93 -0.61 -30.64
CA TYR A 11 0.51 -0.54 -30.31
C TYR A 11 0.03 -1.74 -29.49
N GLY A 12 0.56 -2.94 -29.77
CA GLY A 12 0.31 -4.12 -28.96
C GLY A 12 0.75 -3.94 -27.51
N GLN A 13 1.96 -3.44 -27.29
CA GLN A 13 2.48 -3.13 -25.94
C GLN A 13 1.64 -2.07 -25.23
N LEU A 14 1.25 -1.01 -25.94
CA LEU A 14 0.41 0.05 -25.39
C LEU A 14 -0.94 -0.48 -24.89
N LEU A 15 -1.55 -1.39 -25.66
CA LEU A 15 -2.81 -2.04 -25.31
C LEU A 15 -2.63 -2.91 -24.06
N VAL A 16 -1.56 -3.72 -23.99
CA VAL A 16 -1.24 -4.53 -22.81
C VAL A 16 -1.03 -3.66 -21.57
N LEU A 17 -0.25 -2.59 -21.67
CA LEU A 17 -0.01 -1.65 -20.56
C LEU A 17 -1.30 -0.97 -20.10
N THR A 18 -2.18 -0.59 -21.03
CA THR A 18 -3.46 0.04 -20.71
C THR A 18 -4.39 -0.92 -19.98
N MET A 19 -4.49 -2.18 -20.43
CA MET A 19 -5.27 -3.21 -19.74
C MET A 19 -4.71 -3.52 -18.35
N ALA A 20 -3.38 -3.59 -18.22
CA ALA A 20 -2.71 -3.79 -16.95
C ALA A 20 -2.94 -2.64 -15.97
N ALA A 21 -2.87 -1.39 -16.45
CA ALA A 21 -3.16 -0.20 -15.66
C ALA A 21 -4.61 -0.19 -15.18
N ALA A 22 -5.57 -0.56 -16.05
CA ALA A 22 -6.97 -0.67 -15.66
C ALA A 22 -7.20 -1.74 -14.59
N ALA A 23 -6.57 -2.92 -14.74
CA ALA A 23 -6.64 -3.99 -13.74
C ALA A 23 -6.01 -3.57 -12.41
N ALA A 24 -4.83 -2.92 -12.45
CA ALA A 24 -4.16 -2.39 -11.28
C ALA A 24 -5.02 -1.34 -10.56
N GLY A 25 -5.65 -0.42 -11.31
CA GLY A 25 -6.54 0.61 -10.77
C GLY A 25 -7.77 0.01 -10.08
N MET A 26 -8.40 -1.01 -10.67
CA MET A 26 -9.53 -1.71 -10.03
C MET A 26 -9.12 -2.41 -8.73
N LEU A 27 -7.97 -3.08 -8.71
CA LEU A 27 -7.47 -3.77 -7.52
C LEU A 27 -7.04 -2.78 -6.42
N ALA A 28 -6.35 -1.70 -6.80
CA ALA A 28 -5.95 -0.64 -5.88
C ALA A 28 -7.19 0.06 -5.28
N GLY A 29 -8.16 0.44 -6.11
CA GLY A 29 -9.41 1.04 -5.65
C GLY A 29 -10.21 0.10 -4.74
N GLY A 30 -10.26 -1.20 -5.05
CA GLY A 30 -10.87 -2.21 -4.18
C GLY A 30 -10.17 -2.31 -2.82
N MET A 31 -8.83 -2.30 -2.81
CA MET A 31 -8.05 -2.31 -1.57
C MET A 31 -8.23 -1.04 -0.75
N ASP A 32 -8.22 0.13 -1.40
CA ASP A 32 -8.46 1.43 -0.76
C ASP A 32 -9.88 1.51 -0.19
N ALA A 33 -10.87 0.93 -0.86
CA ALA A 33 -12.24 0.84 -0.33
C ALA A 33 -12.29 -0.01 0.94
N ILE A 34 -11.65 -1.18 0.96
CA ILE A 34 -11.55 -2.02 2.17
C ILE A 34 -10.84 -1.27 3.30
N PHE A 35 -9.72 -0.62 2.98
CA PHE A 35 -8.96 0.19 3.93
C PHE A 35 -9.82 1.31 4.52
N GLY A 36 -10.53 2.06 3.68
CA GLY A 36 -11.38 3.18 4.07
C GLY A 36 -12.59 2.75 4.91
N ILE A 37 -13.25 1.65 4.54
CA ILE A 37 -14.36 1.09 5.31
C ILE A 37 -13.89 0.65 6.70
N GLY A 38 -12.81 -0.14 6.78
CA GLY A 38 -12.24 -0.57 8.06
C GLY A 38 -11.84 0.62 8.93
N LEU A 39 -11.23 1.64 8.31
CA LEU A 39 -10.81 2.83 9.02
C LEU A 39 -11.98 3.66 9.56
N LYS A 40 -13.10 3.70 8.83
CA LYS A 40 -14.34 4.32 9.31
C LYS A 40 -14.85 3.61 10.57
N TYR A 41 -14.99 2.29 10.53
CA TYR A 41 -15.43 1.50 11.68
C TYR A 41 -14.54 1.70 12.90
N ILE A 42 -13.22 1.67 12.71
CA ILE A 42 -12.25 1.91 13.79
C ILE A 42 -12.39 3.31 14.38
N THR A 43 -12.58 4.31 13.52
CA THR A 43 -12.74 5.69 13.97
C THR A 43 -14.03 5.87 14.76
N GLU A 44 -15.12 5.23 14.35
CA GLU A 44 -16.41 5.22 15.07
C GLU A 44 -16.27 4.51 16.42
N PHE A 45 -15.69 3.31 16.45
CA PHE A 45 -15.42 2.57 17.68
C PHE A 45 -14.57 3.37 18.67
N ARG A 46 -13.52 4.06 18.17
CA ARG A 46 -12.70 4.93 19.01
C ARG A 46 -13.52 6.05 19.63
N LYS A 47 -14.41 6.71 18.88
CA LYS A 47 -15.21 7.82 19.40
C LYS A 47 -16.02 7.38 20.63
N GLU A 48 -16.58 6.18 20.61
CA GLU A 48 -17.33 5.60 21.72
C GLU A 48 -16.44 5.24 22.93
N HIS A 49 -15.19 4.80 22.69
CA HIS A 49 -14.30 4.26 23.74
C HIS A 49 -13.05 5.14 23.99
N THR A 50 -13.13 6.45 23.72
CA THR A 50 -11.96 7.35 23.66
C THR A 50 -11.15 7.34 24.96
N ILE A 51 -11.83 7.38 26.13
CA ILE A 51 -11.19 7.45 27.46
C ILE A 51 -10.31 6.23 27.74
N TRP A 52 -10.68 5.06 27.21
CA TRP A 52 -9.98 3.79 27.44
C TRP A 52 -8.89 3.53 26.40
N LEU A 53 -9.09 3.98 25.16
CA LEU A 53 -8.17 3.74 24.05
C LEU A 53 -7.00 4.73 23.99
N LEU A 54 -7.21 5.98 24.41
CA LEU A 54 -6.18 7.01 24.35
C LEU A 54 -4.93 6.68 25.21
N PRO A 55 -5.07 6.15 26.44
CA PRO A 55 -3.91 5.72 27.24
C PRO A 55 -3.13 4.55 26.62
N LEU A 56 -3.74 3.78 25.70
CA LEU A 56 -3.09 2.67 25.00
C LEU A 56 -2.23 3.12 23.81
N LEU A 57 -2.20 4.41 23.49
CA LEU A 57 -1.39 4.97 22.41
C LEU A 57 0.12 4.64 22.52
N PRO A 58 0.82 4.87 23.66
CA PRO A 58 2.24 4.50 23.79
C PRO A 58 2.48 3.00 23.65
N PHE A 59 1.60 2.16 24.22
CA PHE A 59 1.68 0.70 24.09
C PHE A 59 1.51 0.25 22.64
N THR A 60 0.60 0.88 21.91
CA THR A 60 0.39 0.65 20.48
C THR A 60 1.61 1.02 19.66
N GLY A 61 2.27 2.14 19.96
CA GLY A 61 3.52 2.52 19.30
C GLY A 61 4.62 1.47 19.49
N VAL A 62 4.84 1.02 20.73
CA VAL A 62 5.82 -0.04 21.04
C VAL A 62 5.45 -1.34 20.32
N LEU A 63 4.17 -1.73 20.37
CA LEU A 63 3.68 -2.92 19.68
C LEU A 63 3.93 -2.84 18.17
N LEU A 64 3.61 -1.72 17.52
CA LEU A 64 3.85 -1.53 16.09
C LEU A 64 5.33 -1.64 15.76
N ILE A 65 6.20 -0.96 16.50
CA ILE A 65 7.66 -1.05 16.28
C ILE A 65 8.11 -2.51 16.39
N TRP A 66 7.66 -3.23 17.43
CA TRP A 66 8.00 -4.64 17.64
C TRP A 66 7.46 -5.53 16.50
N LEU A 67 6.23 -5.34 16.05
CA LEU A 67 5.62 -6.08 14.93
C LEU A 67 6.43 -5.87 13.64
N TYR A 68 6.75 -4.62 13.32
CA TYR A 68 7.56 -4.27 12.15
C TYR A 68 8.98 -4.82 12.27
N GLN A 69 9.56 -4.87 13.47
CA GLN A 69 10.87 -5.47 13.72
C GLN A 69 10.90 -6.97 13.53
N LYS A 70 9.90 -7.67 14.05
CA LYS A 70 9.84 -9.13 14.05
C LYS A 70 9.41 -9.71 12.71
N TRP A 71 8.45 -9.07 12.04
CA TRP A 71 7.78 -9.63 10.86
C TRP A 71 7.76 -8.71 9.64
N GLY A 72 7.95 -7.40 9.85
CA GLY A 72 7.88 -6.40 8.78
C GLY A 72 9.05 -6.45 7.80
N GLY A 73 10.24 -6.92 8.21
CA GLY A 73 11.42 -6.90 7.34
C GLY A 73 11.68 -5.49 6.79
N ASP A 74 11.76 -5.36 5.47
CA ASP A 74 11.99 -4.07 4.80
C ASP A 74 10.79 -3.13 4.82
N CYS A 75 9.59 -3.61 5.17
CA CYS A 75 8.38 -2.78 5.24
C CYS A 75 8.48 -1.61 6.23
N LYS A 76 9.47 -1.63 7.13
CA LYS A 76 9.81 -0.49 8.01
C LYS A 76 10.09 0.80 7.26
N LYS A 77 10.61 0.71 6.03
CA LYS A 77 10.90 1.86 5.18
C LYS A 77 9.63 2.53 4.63
N GLY A 78 8.48 1.86 4.65
CA GLY A 78 7.19 2.40 4.22
C GLY A 78 7.25 2.99 2.80
N MET A 79 6.92 4.28 2.66
CA MET A 79 7.01 5.01 1.39
C MET A 79 8.43 5.06 0.80
N GLY A 80 9.47 4.96 1.63
CA GLY A 80 10.85 4.85 1.17
C GLY A 80 11.08 3.66 0.23
N LEU A 81 10.37 2.54 0.42
CA LEU A 81 10.43 1.40 -0.51
C LEU A 81 9.93 1.77 -1.90
N VAL A 82 8.87 2.58 -1.98
CA VAL A 82 8.28 3.00 -3.25
C VAL A 82 9.29 3.87 -4.01
N PHE A 83 9.92 4.83 -3.31
CA PHE A 83 10.96 5.67 -3.91
C PHE A 83 12.21 4.89 -4.30
N GLU A 84 12.69 3.97 -3.45
CA GLU A 84 13.86 3.13 -3.77
C GLU A 84 13.61 2.24 -5.00
N THR A 85 12.38 1.74 -5.16
CA THR A 85 12.01 0.94 -6.32
C THR A 85 11.89 1.81 -7.58
N HIS A 86 11.39 3.03 -7.44
CA HIS A 86 11.33 3.99 -8.54
C HIS A 86 12.73 4.42 -9.02
N ASP A 87 13.66 4.62 -8.09
CA ASP A 87 15.05 4.98 -8.35
C ASP A 87 15.93 3.79 -8.80
N GLU A 88 15.33 2.62 -9.09
CA GLU A 88 16.05 1.38 -9.45
C GLU A 88 17.08 0.91 -8.40
N LYS A 89 16.98 1.41 -7.16
CA LYS A 89 17.84 0.99 -6.03
C LYS A 89 17.40 -0.34 -5.44
N ARG A 90 16.23 -0.83 -5.86
CA ARG A 90 15.62 -2.06 -5.34
C ARG A 90 14.70 -2.73 -6.36
N ASP A 91 14.83 -4.06 -6.48
CA ASP A 91 14.09 -4.87 -7.46
C ASP A 91 12.79 -5.49 -6.92
N GLU A 92 12.33 -5.04 -5.75
CA GLU A 92 11.09 -5.55 -5.17
C GLU A 92 10.41 -4.66 -4.12
N ILE A 93 9.10 -4.47 -4.33
CA ILE A 93 8.16 -4.04 -3.29
C ILE A 93 7.52 -5.30 -2.68
N PRO A 94 7.80 -5.61 -1.39
CA PRO A 94 7.28 -6.81 -0.77
C PRO A 94 5.77 -6.70 -0.56
N LEU A 95 5.01 -7.70 -1.03
CA LEU A 95 3.54 -7.75 -0.89
C LEU A 95 3.04 -7.65 0.55
N ARG A 96 3.87 -8.05 1.51
CA ARG A 96 3.58 -7.91 2.95
C ARG A 96 3.47 -6.44 3.40
N LEU A 97 3.92 -5.47 2.61
CA LEU A 97 3.73 -4.05 2.90
C LEU A 97 2.24 -3.69 3.02
N LEU A 98 1.36 -4.33 2.23
CA LEU A 98 -0.09 -4.11 2.25
C LEU A 98 -0.69 -4.33 3.65
N PRO A 99 -0.66 -5.55 4.23
CA PRO A 99 -1.28 -5.80 5.53
C PRO A 99 -0.61 -5.02 6.67
N PHE A 100 0.71 -4.77 6.59
CA PHE A 100 1.42 -4.00 7.61
C PHE A 100 1.00 -2.53 7.59
N ALA A 101 0.96 -1.89 6.42
CA ALA A 101 0.58 -0.49 6.31
C ALA A 101 -0.90 -0.28 6.67
N MET A 102 -1.80 -1.16 6.20
CA MET A 102 -3.22 -1.11 6.56
C MET A 102 -3.43 -1.32 8.06
N GLY A 103 -2.92 -2.44 8.61
CA GLY A 103 -3.11 -2.80 10.01
C GLY A 103 -2.45 -1.82 10.96
N GLY A 104 -1.27 -1.30 10.59
CA GLY A 104 -0.56 -0.28 11.37
C GLY A 104 -1.35 1.03 11.47
N THR A 105 -1.91 1.49 10.36
CA THR A 105 -2.71 2.72 10.33
C THR A 105 -4.05 2.55 11.03
N TRP A 106 -4.70 1.39 10.87
CA TRP A 106 -5.89 1.01 11.64
C TRP A 106 -5.63 1.03 13.15
N LEU A 107 -4.56 0.38 13.62
CA LEU A 107 -4.23 0.34 15.03
C LEU A 107 -3.86 1.73 15.58
N THR A 108 -3.13 2.53 14.81
CA THR A 108 -2.76 3.90 15.17
C THR A 108 -4.02 4.78 15.31
N HIS A 109 -4.96 4.69 14.36
CA HIS A 109 -6.21 5.42 14.44
C HIS A 109 -7.13 4.91 15.56
N LEU A 110 -7.06 3.63 15.92
CA LEU A 110 -7.83 3.05 17.02
C LEU A 110 -7.45 3.70 18.36
N THR A 111 -6.16 3.88 18.63
CA THR A 111 -5.67 4.50 19.87
C THR A 111 -5.59 6.02 19.82
N GLY A 112 -6.04 6.65 18.73
CA GLY A 112 -6.12 8.11 18.61
C GLY A 112 -4.83 8.79 18.13
N GLY A 113 -3.92 8.05 17.49
CA GLY A 113 -2.76 8.63 16.82
C GLY A 113 -3.15 9.46 15.61
N SER A 114 -2.48 10.60 15.43
CA SER A 114 -2.61 11.44 14.24
C SER A 114 -1.70 10.92 13.14
N VAL A 115 -2.28 10.29 12.11
CA VAL A 115 -1.55 9.74 10.97
C VAL A 115 -2.35 9.94 9.68
N GLY A 116 -1.64 10.13 8.57
CA GLY A 116 -2.23 10.29 7.25
C GLY A 116 -2.73 8.97 6.66
N ARG A 117 -3.72 9.06 5.76
CA ARG A 117 -4.33 7.92 5.05
C ARG A 117 -3.81 7.79 3.62
N GLU A 118 -3.48 8.93 3.02
CA GLU A 118 -3.06 9.07 1.62
C GLU A 118 -1.78 8.31 1.33
N GLY A 119 -0.78 8.42 2.21
CA GLY A 119 0.49 7.71 2.06
C GLY A 119 0.33 6.18 2.06
N VAL A 120 -0.67 5.64 2.75
CA VAL A 120 -0.98 4.20 2.75
C VAL A 120 -1.66 3.82 1.44
N ALA A 121 -2.65 4.59 0.98
CA ALA A 121 -3.31 4.38 -0.31
C ALA A 121 -2.29 4.36 -1.47
N VAL A 122 -1.36 5.33 -1.50
CA VAL A 122 -0.28 5.36 -2.49
C VAL A 122 0.63 4.12 -2.39
N GLN A 123 1.05 3.73 -1.18
CA GLN A 123 1.86 2.52 -0.99
C GLN A 123 1.14 1.27 -1.49
N MET A 124 -0.17 1.16 -1.25
CA MET A 124 -0.97 0.03 -1.71
C MET A 124 -1.09 -0.01 -3.22
N GLY A 125 -1.42 1.14 -3.83
CA GLY A 125 -1.47 1.29 -5.29
C GLY A 125 -0.15 0.92 -5.96
N CYS A 126 0.97 1.46 -5.47
CA CYS A 126 2.31 1.15 -5.99
C CYS A 126 2.67 -0.32 -5.82
N THR A 127 2.35 -0.94 -4.68
CA THR A 127 2.65 -2.36 -4.45
C THR A 127 1.89 -3.25 -5.43
N ILE A 128 0.62 -2.95 -5.68
CA ILE A 128 -0.26 -3.70 -6.59
C ILE A 128 0.20 -3.51 -8.04
N SER A 129 0.37 -2.27 -8.49
CA SER A 129 0.78 -1.98 -9.86
C SER A 129 2.16 -2.53 -10.18
N TYR A 130 3.11 -2.43 -9.24
CA TYR A 130 4.45 -3.00 -9.39
C TYR A 130 4.42 -4.52 -9.56
N ASN A 131 3.64 -5.23 -8.73
CA ASN A 131 3.54 -6.69 -8.81
C ASN A 131 2.83 -7.17 -10.09
N ILE A 132 1.89 -6.39 -10.61
CA ILE A 132 1.26 -6.67 -11.91
C ILE A 132 2.26 -6.42 -13.04
N GLY A 133 2.94 -5.27 -13.03
CA GLY A 133 3.93 -4.89 -14.04
C GLY A 133 5.08 -5.89 -14.14
N LYS A 134 5.58 -6.40 -13.02
CA LYS A 134 6.64 -7.41 -12.98
C LYS A 134 6.27 -8.75 -13.65
N ARG A 135 4.97 -9.03 -13.84
CA ARG A 135 4.48 -10.24 -14.51
C ARG A 135 4.26 -10.05 -16.01
N ILE A 136 4.36 -8.82 -16.50
CA ILE A 136 4.20 -8.48 -17.92
C ILE A 136 5.60 -8.55 -18.55
N PRO A 137 5.77 -9.27 -19.67
CA PRO A 137 7.04 -9.41 -20.36
C PRO A 137 7.50 -8.13 -21.06
#